data_AF-A0A970YE94-F1
#
_entry.id   AF-A0A970YE94-F1
#
_cell.length_a   1.000
_cell.length_b   1.000
_cell.length_c   1.000
_cell.angle_alpha   90.00
_cell.angle_beta   90.00
_cell.angle_gamma   90.00
#
_symmetry.space_group_name_H-M   'P 1'
#
loop_
_entity.id
_entity.type
_entity.pdbx_description
1 polymer ?
#
loop_
_entity_poly.entity_id
_entity_poly.type
_entity_poly.pdbx_seq_one_letter_code
_entity_poly.pdbx_strand_id
1 'polypeptide(L)'
;MESTVEASVWAVLAAFAVRFPLFLVWAVAALAAITRWRMLPKQALLTLVATALVTVDMLLGTYVGWRLPSWTVPRWGIEEYSVAYQVLAFLRSAVQAVAWALLAYAALGRIVRPFEKDS
;
A
#
# COMPACT_ATOMS: atom_id res chain seq x y z
N MET A 1 -20.18 26.09 11.12
CA MET A 1 -18.78 25.84 10.70
C MET A 1 -18.14 24.71 11.50
N GLU A 2 -18.62 24.38 12.70
CA GLU A 2 -18.16 23.19 13.47
C GLU A 2 -18.65 21.84 12.88
N SER A 3 -19.87 21.76 12.36
CA SER A 3 -20.44 20.51 11.81
C SER A 3 -19.68 19.96 10.59
N THR A 4 -19.00 20.82 9.83
CA THR A 4 -18.19 20.39 8.67
C THR A 4 -16.84 19.81 9.07
N VAL A 5 -16.30 20.19 10.24
CA VAL A 5 -15.02 19.66 10.74
C VAL A 5 -15.23 18.26 11.31
N GLU A 6 -16.30 18.03 12.07
CA GLU A 6 -16.61 16.70 12.61
C GLU A 6 -16.86 15.67 11.51
N ALA A 7 -17.63 16.03 10.47
CA ALA A 7 -17.86 15.15 9.31
C ALA A 7 -16.54 14.77 8.61
N SER A 8 -15.55 15.66 8.59
CA SER A 8 -14.24 15.41 7.97
C SER A 8 -13.37 14.44 8.78
N VAL A 9 -13.41 14.51 10.12
CA VAL A 9 -12.62 13.63 10.99
C VAL A 9 -13.15 12.19 10.95
N TRP A 10 -14.48 12.01 11.01
CA TRP A 10 -15.09 10.68 10.90
C TRP A 10 -14.83 10.03 9.55
N ALA A 11 -14.81 10.81 8.45
CA ALA A 11 -14.47 10.30 7.13
C ALA A 11 -13.01 9.80 7.04
N VAL A 12 -12.07 10.52 7.67
CA VAL A 12 -10.66 10.08 7.75
C VAL A 12 -10.55 8.80 8.60
N LEU A 13 -11.19 8.75 9.76
CA LEU A 13 -11.18 7.57 10.64
C LEU A 13 -11.80 6.34 9.96
N ALA A 14 -12.92 6.51 9.25
CA ALA A 14 -13.55 5.44 8.48
C ALA A 14 -12.62 4.93 7.37
N ALA A 15 -11.94 5.83 6.65
CA ALA A 15 -10.96 5.44 5.63
C ALA A 15 -9.77 4.66 6.22
N PHE A 16 -9.32 5.00 7.43
CA PHE A 16 -8.31 4.24 8.15
C PHE A 16 -8.84 2.88 8.61
N ALA A 17 -10.06 2.81 9.16
CA ALA A 17 -10.66 1.56 9.64
C ALA A 17 -10.80 0.52 8.53
N VAL A 18 -11.19 0.94 7.32
CA VAL A 18 -11.31 0.05 6.14
C VAL A 18 -9.95 -0.49 5.71
N ARG A 19 -8.87 0.29 5.85
CA ARG A 19 -7.52 -0.10 5.42
C ARG A 19 -6.69 -0.78 6.51
N PHE A 20 -7.16 -0.73 7.76
CA PHE A 20 -6.44 -1.26 8.93
C PHE A 20 -6.14 -2.77 8.84
N PRO A 21 -7.07 -3.65 8.40
CA PRO A 21 -6.77 -5.08 8.27
C PRO A 21 -5.63 -5.35 7.29
N LEU A 22 -5.61 -4.61 6.16
CA LEU A 22 -4.53 -4.73 5.18
C LEU A 22 -3.19 -4.28 5.78
N PHE A 23 -3.19 -3.19 6.55
CA PHE A 23 -1.99 -2.71 7.23
C PHE A 23 -1.43 -3.73 8.23
N LEU A 24 -2.30 -4.39 9.00
CA LEU A 24 -1.89 -5.48 9.90
C LEU A 24 -1.22 -6.63 9.16
N VAL A 25 -1.75 -7.04 8.00
CA VAL A 25 -1.14 -8.10 7.18
C VAL A 25 0.28 -7.73 6.76
N TRP A 26 0.48 -6.50 6.28
CA TRP A 26 1.81 -6.02 5.89
C TRP A 26 2.77 -5.86 7.09
N ALA A 27 2.27 -5.41 8.23
CA ALA A 27 3.06 -5.31 9.47
C ALA A 27 3.55 -6.69 9.93
N VAL A 28 2.67 -7.70 9.92
CA VAL A 28 3.04 -9.08 10.25
C VAL A 28 4.04 -9.64 9.24
N ALA A 29 3.86 -9.37 7.94
CA ALA A 29 4.80 -9.78 6.90
C ALA A 29 6.19 -9.16 7.10
N ALA A 30 6.26 -7.88 7.44
CA ALA A 30 7.52 -7.19 7.75
C ALA A 30 8.20 -7.76 9.01
N LEU A 31 7.44 -8.01 10.09
CA LEU A 31 7.96 -8.66 11.30
C LEU A 31 8.52 -10.06 10.99
N ALA A 32 7.80 -10.85 10.19
CA ALA A 32 8.25 -12.16 9.75
C ALA A 32 9.52 -12.08 8.88
N ALA A 33 9.64 -11.05 8.04
CA ALA A 33 10.82 -10.80 7.23
C ALA A 33 12.04 -10.45 8.10
N ILE A 34 11.88 -9.54 9.08
CA ILE A 34 12.95 -9.10 9.98
C ILE A 34 13.44 -10.27 10.84
N THR A 35 12.52 -11.02 11.45
CA THR A 35 12.88 -12.16 12.32
C THR A 35 13.60 -13.28 11.56
N ARG A 36 13.29 -13.47 10.27
CA ARG A 36 13.93 -14.49 9.41
C ARG A 36 15.05 -13.95 8.53
N TRP A 37 15.48 -12.70 8.72
CA TRP A 37 16.48 -12.04 7.88
C TRP A 37 17.78 -12.84 7.75
N ARG A 38 18.26 -13.40 8.87
CA ARG A 38 19.49 -14.21 8.91
C ARG A 38 19.40 -15.50 8.12
N MET A 39 18.21 -16.11 8.03
CA MET A 39 18.01 -17.37 7.32
C MET A 39 17.76 -17.15 5.83
N LEU A 40 17.04 -16.09 5.48
CA LEU A 40 16.49 -15.88 4.12
C LEU A 40 16.59 -14.40 3.71
N PRO A 41 17.81 -13.84 3.56
CA PRO A 41 18.00 -12.40 3.39
C PRO A 41 17.37 -11.86 2.10
N LYS A 42 17.39 -12.64 1.00
CA LYS A 42 16.77 -12.23 -0.27
C LYS A 42 15.25 -12.10 -0.16
N GLN A 43 14.59 -13.07 0.46
CA GLN A 43 13.14 -13.07 0.63
C GLN A 43 12.72 -11.98 1.62
N ALA A 44 13.48 -11.84 2.70
CA ALA A 44 13.24 -10.79 3.68
C ALA A 44 13.38 -9.39 3.07
N LEU A 45 14.40 -9.16 2.22
CA LEU A 45 14.55 -7.89 1.50
C LEU A 45 13.36 -7.61 0.58
N LEU A 46 12.92 -8.60 -0.21
CA LEU A 46 11.77 -8.45 -1.11
C LEU A 46 10.47 -8.13 -0.35
N THR A 47 10.22 -8.82 0.77
CA THR A 47 9.06 -8.54 1.62
C THR A 47 9.13 -7.15 2.24
N LEU A 48 10.31 -6.71 2.69
CA LEU A 48 10.49 -5.35 3.22
C LEU A 48 10.30 -4.29 2.13
N VAL A 49 10.82 -4.51 0.93
CA VAL A 49 10.62 -3.60 -0.22
C VAL A 49 9.14 -3.52 -0.58
N ALA A 50 8.44 -4.65 -0.67
CA ALA A 50 7.00 -4.69 -0.93
C ALA A 50 6.21 -3.94 0.15
N THR A 51 6.56 -4.16 1.42
CA THR A 51 5.92 -3.47 2.56
C THR A 51 6.19 -1.97 2.54
N ALA A 52 7.42 -1.56 2.24
CA ALA A 52 7.78 -0.14 2.10
C ALA A 52 7.01 0.51 0.94
N LEU A 53 6.90 -0.17 -0.20
CA LEU A 53 6.16 0.30 -1.37
C LEU A 53 4.69 0.57 -1.02
N VAL A 54 4.04 -0.38 -0.34
CA VAL A 54 2.64 -0.26 0.10
C VAL A 54 2.48 0.84 1.14
N THR A 55 3.42 0.97 2.06
CA THR A 55 3.39 2.02 3.08
C THR A 55 3.49 3.40 2.45
N VAL A 56 4.43 3.59 1.51
CA VAL A 56 4.58 4.84 0.75
C VAL A 56 3.34 5.12 -0.09
N ASP A 57 2.80 4.12 -0.81
CA ASP A 57 1.54 4.26 -1.55
C ASP A 57 0.39 4.67 -0.63
N MET A 58 0.27 4.09 0.55
CA MET A 58 -0.81 4.40 1.49
C MET A 58 -0.70 5.83 2.02
N LEU A 59 0.51 6.27 2.39
CA LEU A 59 0.77 7.64 2.86
C LEU A 59 0.54 8.67 1.75
N LEU A 60 1.17 8.48 0.58
CA LEU A 60 1.01 9.38 -0.56
C LEU A 60 -0.44 9.39 -1.05
N GLY A 61 -1.11 8.25 -1.07
CA GLY A 61 -2.52 8.16 -1.45
C GLY A 61 -3.47 8.90 -0.57
N THR A 62 -3.25 8.79 0.73
CA THR A 62 -4.07 9.48 1.71
C THR A 62 -3.82 10.98 1.62
N TYR A 63 -2.55 11.39 1.54
CA TYR A 63 -2.18 12.81 1.38
C TYR A 63 -2.72 13.41 0.08
N VAL A 64 -2.47 12.75 -1.05
CA VAL A 64 -2.94 13.18 -2.37
C VAL A 64 -4.46 13.15 -2.39
N GLY A 65 -5.13 12.07 -1.98
CA GLY A 65 -6.59 11.99 -1.96
C GLY A 65 -7.25 13.07 -1.10
N TRP A 66 -6.61 13.46 0.02
CA TRP A 66 -7.08 14.56 0.86
C TRP A 66 -6.85 15.94 0.23
N ARG A 67 -5.69 16.14 -0.42
CA ARG A 67 -5.31 17.45 -0.96
C ARG A 67 -5.82 17.72 -2.37
N LEU A 68 -5.95 16.68 -3.21
CA LEU A 68 -6.33 16.78 -4.62
C LEU A 68 -7.62 17.58 -4.82
N PRO A 69 -8.74 17.29 -4.12
CA PRO A 69 -10.00 18.01 -4.33
C PRO A 69 -9.86 19.51 -4.08
N SER A 70 -9.09 19.89 -3.05
CA SER A 70 -8.86 21.29 -2.69
C SER A 70 -8.04 22.07 -3.72
N TRP A 71 -7.28 21.37 -4.57
CA TRP A 71 -6.40 21.99 -5.58
C TRP A 71 -7.01 21.98 -6.98
N THR A 72 -7.70 20.89 -7.35
CA THR A 72 -8.19 20.69 -8.72
C THR A 72 -9.62 21.19 -8.92
N VAL A 73 -10.52 21.00 -7.96
CA VAL A 73 -11.94 21.40 -8.11
C VAL A 73 -12.10 22.91 -8.35
N PRO A 74 -11.38 23.81 -7.65
CA PRO A 74 -11.52 25.25 -7.89
C PRO A 74 -10.92 25.74 -9.21
N ARG A 75 -10.00 24.97 -9.83
CA ARG A 75 -9.22 25.41 -11.00
C ARG A 75 -9.68 24.78 -12.31
N TRP A 76 -10.04 23.51 -12.29
CA TRP A 76 -10.25 22.72 -13.51
C TRP A 76 -11.70 22.27 -13.68
N GLY A 77 -12.46 22.14 -12.59
CA GLY A 77 -13.82 21.59 -12.63
C GLY A 77 -13.89 20.15 -12.14
N ILE A 78 -15.11 19.60 -12.13
CA ILE A 78 -15.40 18.26 -11.57
C ILE A 78 -15.00 17.15 -12.55
N GLU A 79 -15.13 17.38 -13.86
CA GLU A 79 -14.82 16.37 -14.88
C GLU A 79 -13.32 16.04 -14.91
N GLU A 80 -12.47 17.06 -14.92
CA GLU A 80 -11.01 16.95 -14.91
C GLU A 80 -10.50 16.34 -13.60
N TYR A 81 -11.13 16.67 -12.47
CA TYR A 81 -10.87 16.00 -11.20
C TYR A 81 -11.16 14.50 -11.27
N SER A 82 -12.28 14.11 -11.89
CA SER A 82 -12.65 12.69 -12.02
C SER A 82 -11.62 11.91 -12.85
N VAL A 83 -11.11 12.50 -13.93
CA VAL A 83 -10.05 11.90 -14.76
C VAL A 83 -8.75 11.78 -13.97
N ALA A 84 -8.31 12.86 -13.30
CA ALA A 84 -7.11 12.83 -12.48
C ALA A 84 -7.19 11.79 -11.35
N TYR A 85 -8.36 11.65 -10.73
CA TYR A 85 -8.61 10.65 -9.70
C TYR A 85 -8.54 9.22 -10.27
N GLN A 86 -9.11 8.97 -11.46
CA GLN A 86 -9.02 7.65 -12.12
C GLN A 86 -7.59 7.28 -12.47
N VAL A 87 -6.81 8.23 -13.02
CA VAL A 87 -5.38 8.00 -13.31
C VAL A 87 -4.60 7.69 -12.03
N LEU A 88 -4.86 8.43 -10.96
CA LEU A 88 -4.25 8.14 -9.66
C LEU A 88 -4.66 6.74 -9.17
N ALA A 89 -5.94 6.39 -9.21
CA ALA A 89 -6.43 5.08 -8.79
C ALA A 89 -5.80 3.93 -9.60
N PHE A 90 -5.58 4.13 -10.90
CA PHE A 90 -4.87 3.19 -11.76
C PHE A 90 -3.41 3.01 -11.31
N LEU A 91 -2.68 4.11 -11.10
CA LEU A 91 -1.29 4.06 -10.63
C LEU A 91 -1.17 3.35 -9.27
N ARG A 92 -2.10 3.63 -8.34
CA ARG A 92 -2.17 2.95 -7.04
C ARG A 92 -2.36 1.44 -7.20
N SER A 93 -3.26 1.04 -8.09
CA SER A 93 -3.52 -0.37 -8.38
C SER A 93 -2.29 -1.07 -8.97
N ALA A 94 -1.55 -0.39 -9.84
CA ALA A 94 -0.29 -0.89 -10.38
C ALA A 94 0.77 -1.08 -9.29
N VAL A 95 0.93 -0.11 -8.37
CA VAL A 95 1.86 -0.22 -7.24
C VAL A 95 1.49 -1.37 -6.31
N GLN A 96 0.19 -1.52 -6.00
CA GLN A 96 -0.31 -2.66 -5.21
C GLN A 96 -0.04 -4.00 -5.90
N ALA A 97 -0.28 -4.10 -7.21
CA ALA A 97 -0.01 -5.31 -7.97
C ALA A 97 1.47 -5.69 -7.94
N VAL A 98 2.38 -4.72 -8.07
CA VAL A 98 3.84 -4.94 -7.94
C VAL A 98 4.20 -5.43 -6.55
N ALA A 99 3.65 -4.83 -5.49
CA ALA A 99 3.91 -5.26 -4.12
C ALA A 99 3.45 -6.71 -3.87
N TRP A 100 2.26 -7.07 -4.36
CA TRP A 100 1.76 -8.44 -4.29
C TRP A 100 2.60 -9.41 -5.11
N ALA A 101 3.06 -9.02 -6.30
CA ALA A 101 3.95 -9.84 -7.12
C ALA A 101 5.29 -10.10 -6.42
N LEU A 102 5.88 -9.09 -5.77
CA LEU A 102 7.09 -9.24 -4.97
C LEU A 102 6.88 -10.18 -3.78
N LEU A 103 5.74 -10.06 -3.08
CA LEU A 103 5.41 -10.92 -1.95
C LEU A 103 5.17 -12.37 -2.41
N ALA A 104 4.45 -12.57 -3.52
CA ALA A 104 4.21 -13.88 -4.12
C ALA A 104 5.53 -14.52 -4.58
N TYR A 105 6.41 -13.76 -5.21
CA TYR A 105 7.73 -14.23 -5.60
C TYR A 105 8.59 -14.62 -4.39
N ALA A 106 8.56 -13.82 -3.31
CA ALA A 106 9.25 -14.13 -2.06
C ALA A 106 8.70 -15.42 -1.40
N ALA A 107 7.38 -15.64 -1.47
CA ALA A 107 6.73 -16.84 -0.94
C ALA A 107 7.02 -18.10 -1.78
N LEU A 108 6.87 -18.00 -3.10
CA LEU A 108 7.07 -19.11 -4.05
C LEU A 108 8.55 -19.51 -4.18
N GLY A 109 9.48 -18.55 -4.08
CA GLY A 109 10.92 -18.83 -4.06
C GLY A 109 11.35 -19.75 -2.90
N ARG A 110 10.52 -19.89 -1.87
CA ARG A 110 10.71 -20.83 -0.76
C ARG A 110 10.15 -22.23 -1.05
N ILE A 111 9.13 -22.33 -1.91
CA ILE A 111 8.44 -23.58 -2.28
C ILE A 111 9.20 -24.35 -3.36
N VAL A 112 9.97 -23.66 -4.22
CA VAL A 112 10.70 -24.30 -5.35
C VAL A 112 12.08 -24.86 -4.95
N ARG A 113 12.66 -24.44 -3.82
CA ARG A 113 14.00 -24.89 -3.36
C ARG A 113 14.08 -26.04 -2.32
N PRO A 114 13.05 -26.87 -2.03
CA PRO A 114 13.22 -27.93 -1.05
C PRO A 114 14.09 -29.10 -1.53
N PHE A 115 14.43 -29.19 -2.83
CA PHE A 115 15.10 -30.37 -3.41
C PHE A 115 16.60 -30.20 -3.72
N GLU A 116 17.20 -29.04 -3.49
CA GLU A 116 18.59 -28.76 -3.91
C GLU A 116 19.63 -29.00 -2.80
N LYS A 117 19.29 -29.78 -1.75
CA LYS A 117 20.15 -29.95 -0.58
C LYS A 117 20.54 -31.38 -0.21
N ASP A 118 20.26 -32.35 -1.08
CA ASP A 118 20.60 -33.78 -0.85
C ASP A 118 21.49 -34.38 -1.97
N SER A 119 22.32 -33.58 -2.65
CA SER A 119 23.30 -34.07 -3.64
C SER A 119 24.70 -33.56 -3.36
#